data_AF-A0A551YPB2-F1
#
_entry.id   AF-A0A551YPB2-F1
#
_cell.length_a   1.000
_cell.length_b   1.000
_cell.length_c   1.000
_cell.angle_alpha   90.00
_cell.angle_beta   90.00
_cell.angle_gamma   90.00
#
_symmetry.space_group_name_H-M   'P 1'
#
loop_
_entity.id
_entity.type
_entity.pdbx_description
1 polymer ?
#
loop_
_entity_poly.entity_id
_entity_poly.type
_entity_poly.pdbx_seq_one_letter_code
_entity_poly.pdbx_strand_id
1 'polypeptide(L)' 'MSRLNPCKRRDFIKKLRKLGFEQPRSGTRHQFMIYQQYRLTIPSNSEYSVPQLKMMIKEVENIMSREITIDEWNEL' A
#
# COMPACT_ATOMS: atom_id res chain seq x y z
N MET A 1 -4.47 -9.50 19.17
CA MET A 1 -3.91 -8.26 18.60
C MET A 1 -3.21 -8.61 17.31
N SER A 2 -3.80 -8.23 16.18
CA SER A 2 -3.16 -8.44 14.89
C SER A 2 -1.95 -7.54 14.75
N ARG A 3 -0.85 -8.11 14.26
CA ARG A 3 0.43 -7.42 14.09
C ARG A 3 0.63 -7.16 12.60
N LEU A 4 1.22 -6.01 12.30
CA LEU A 4 1.78 -5.76 10.98
C LEU A 4 3.09 -6.54 10.87
N ASN A 5 3.19 -7.36 9.84
CA ASN A 5 4.41 -8.08 9.50
C ASN A 5 5.10 -7.39 8.33
N PRO A 6 6.44 -7.43 8.24
CA PRO A 6 7.14 -7.05 7.03
C PRO A 6 6.56 -7.78 5.82
N CYS A 7 6.38 -7.07 4.72
CA CYS A 7 5.81 -7.65 3.50
C CYS A 7 6.64 -7.28 2.28
N LYS A 8 6.69 -8.19 1.31
CA LYS A 8 7.34 -7.92 0.03
C LYS A 8 6.54 -6.89 -0.75
N ARG A 9 7.23 -6.05 -1.52
CA ARG A 9 6.61 -5.04 -2.40
C ARG A 9 5.52 -5.62 -3.29
N ARG A 10 5.73 -6.82 -3.84
CA ARG A 10 4.75 -7.51 -4.70
C ARG A 10 3.44 -7.81 -3.95
N ASP A 11 3.52 -8.17 -2.68
CA ASP A 11 2.37 -8.54 -1.86
C ASP A 11 1.61 -7.27 -1.45
N PHE A 12 2.35 -6.19 -1.14
CA PHE A 12 1.76 -4.85 -0.94
C PHE A 12 0.97 -4.38 -2.18
N ILE A 13 1.56 -4.46 -3.38
CA ILE A 13 0.88 -4.08 -4.64
C ILE A 13 -0.36 -4.94 -4.89
N LYS A 14 -0.32 -6.25 -4.59
CA LYS A 14 -1.49 -7.12 -4.72
C LYS A 14 -2.64 -6.69 -3.81
N LYS A 15 -2.34 -6.36 -2.54
CA LYS A 15 -3.33 -5.86 -1.57
C LYS A 15 -3.93 -4.53 -2.04
N LEU A 16 -3.10 -3.59 -2.51
CA LEU A 16 -3.58 -2.34 -3.09
C LEU A 16 -4.51 -2.55 -4.29
N ARG A 17 -4.19 -3.50 -5.17
CA ARG A 17 -5.10 -3.84 -6.29
C ARG A 17 -6.44 -4.38 -5.80
N LYS A 18 -6.47 -5.17 -4.73
CA LYS A 18 -7.73 -5.65 -4.11
C LYS A 18 -8.55 -4.51 -3.50
N LEU A 19 -7.88 -3.48 -2.98
CA LEU A 19 -8.50 -2.25 -2.47
C LEU A 19 -9.02 -1.32 -3.57
N GLY A 20 -8.79 -1.65 -4.85
CA GLY A 20 -9.26 -0.86 -6.00
C GLY A 20 -8.23 0.12 -6.57
N PHE A 21 -6.96 0.06 -6.15
CA PHE A 21 -5.90 0.82 -6.82
C PHE A 21 -5.59 0.23 -8.20
N GLU A 22 -5.31 1.10 -9.17
CA GLU A 22 -4.85 0.73 -10.51
C GLU A 22 -3.48 0.05 -10.48
N GLN A 23 -3.09 -0.54 -11.61
CA GLN A 23 -1.78 -1.16 -11.78
C GLN A 23 -0.63 -0.16 -11.60
N PRO A 24 0.54 -0.60 -11.08
CA PRO A 24 1.69 0.27 -10.88
C PRO A 24 2.15 0.85 -12.22
N ARG A 25 2.14 2.18 -12.32
CA ARG A 25 2.68 2.91 -13.46
C ARG A 25 4.14 3.28 -13.18
N SER A 26 4.97 3.12 -14.20
CA SER A 26 6.38 3.50 -14.12
C SER A 26 6.50 5.03 -14.14
N GLY A 27 7.03 5.58 -13.05
CA GLY A 27 7.55 6.95 -13.00
C GLY A 27 9.06 6.96 -13.23
N THR A 28 9.68 8.14 -13.20
CA THR A 28 11.12 8.33 -13.47
C THR A 28 12.03 7.68 -12.42
N ARG A 29 11.59 7.57 -11.16
CA ARG A 29 12.39 7.02 -10.04
C ARG A 29 11.64 5.96 -9.22
N HIS A 30 10.37 6.22 -8.92
CA HIS A 30 9.49 5.30 -8.22
C HIS A 30 8.25 5.02 -9.06
N GLN A 31 7.76 3.78 -9.00
CA GLN A 31 6.45 3.48 -9.53
C GLN A 31 5.38 4.10 -8.63
N PHE A 32 4.21 4.33 -9.18
CA PHE A 32 3.07 4.87 -8.45
C PHE A 32 1.79 4.15 -8.88
N MET A 33 0.83 4.07 -7.98
CA MET A 33 -0.51 3.55 -8.26
C MET A 33 -1.50 4.70 -8.13
N ILE A 34 -2.57 4.64 -8.91
CA ILE A 34 -3.62 5.64 -8.90
C ILE A 34 -4.87 5.03 -8.27
N TYR A 35 -5.52 5.79 -7.40
CA TYR A 35 -6.83 5.48 -6.86
C TYR A 35 -7.74 6.67 -7.15
N GLN A 36 -8.66 6.51 -8.11
CA GLN A 36 -9.49 7.59 -8.63
C GLN A 36 -8.64 8.79 -9.10
N GLN A 37 -8.58 9.87 -8.32
CA GLN A 37 -7.79 11.07 -8.61
C GLN A 37 -6.50 11.18 -7.79
N TYR A 38 -6.29 10.26 -6.85
CA TYR A 38 -5.16 10.27 -5.94
C TYR A 38 -4.02 9.39 -6.43
N ARG A 39 -2.79 9.82 -6.16
CA ARG A 39 -1.58 9.11 -6.55
C ARG A 39 -0.83 8.66 -5.30
N LEU A 40 -0.62 7.36 -5.18
CA LEU A 40 0.20 6.74 -4.14
C LEU A 40 1.56 6.34 -4.72
N THR A 41 2.65 6.84 -4.13
CA THR A 41 4.00 6.46 -4.56
C THR A 41 4.40 5.13 -3.93
N ILE A 42 4.94 4.22 -4.73
CA ILE A 42 5.35 2.87 -4.28
C ILE A 42 6.88 2.79 -4.26
N PRO A 43 7.54 2.83 -3.08
CA PRO A 43 9.00 2.83 -2.96
C PRO A 43 9.64 1.58 -3.54
N SER A 44 10.69 1.72 -4.34
CA SER A 44 11.32 0.64 -5.14
C SER A 44 12.02 -0.47 -4.33
N ASN A 45 11.92 -0.44 -2.99
CA ASN A 45 12.48 -1.46 -2.11
C ASN A 45 11.81 -2.82 -2.35
N SER A 46 12.56 -3.91 -2.20
CA SER A 46 12.05 -5.28 -2.34
C SER A 46 11.11 -5.68 -1.20
N GLU A 47 11.37 -5.19 0.00
CA GLU A 47 10.65 -5.48 1.23
C GLU A 47 10.42 -4.20 2.03
N TYR A 48 9.25 -4.13 2.68
CA TYR A 48 8.88 -3.02 3.55
C TYR A 48 8.95 -3.47 5.00
N SER A 49 9.69 -2.70 5.79
CA SER A 49 9.71 -2.87 7.24
C SER A 49 8.36 -2.48 7.84
N VAL A 50 8.03 -3.01 9.02
CA VAL A 50 6.80 -2.66 9.76
C VAL A 50 6.56 -1.14 9.88
N PRO A 51 7.56 -0.30 10.28
CA PRO A 51 7.33 1.14 10.37
C PRO A 51 7.05 1.78 9.00
N GLN A 52 7.73 1.34 7.94
CA GLN A 52 7.47 1.83 6.58
C GLN A 52 6.07 1.44 6.12
N LEU A 53 5.68 0.18 6.33
CA LEU A 53 4.36 -0.33 5.99
C LEU A 53 3.25 0.44 6.72
N LYS A 54 3.43 0.71 8.01
CA LYS A 54 2.47 1.49 8.81
C LYS A 54 2.27 2.91 8.26
N MET A 55 3.36 3.57 7.84
CA MET A 55 3.26 4.88 7.19
C MET A 55 2.50 4.82 5.88
N MET A 56 2.79 3.81 5.05
CA MET A 56 2.12 3.63 3.76
C MET A 56 0.63 3.29 3.91
N ILE A 57 0.25 2.44 4.87
CA ILE A 57 -1.15 2.13 5.17
C ILE A 57 -1.88 3.40 5.60
N LYS A 58 -1.28 4.23 6.46
CA LYS A 58 -1.89 5.50 6.86
C LYS A 58 -2.12 6.44 5.68
N GLU A 59 -1.20 6.45 4.71
CA GLU A 59 -1.37 7.22 3.48
C GLU A 59 -2.52 6.67 2.61
N VAL A 60 -2.66 5.34 2.53
CA VAL A 60 -3.80 4.67 1.87
C VAL A 60 -5.12 5.03 2.54
N GLU A 61 -5.19 5.00 3.87
CA GLU A 61 -6.40 5.36 4.63
C GLU A 61 -6.84 6.79 4.33
N ASN A 62 -5.89 7.73 4.28
CA ASN A 62 -6.15 9.11 3.91
C ASN A 62 -6.65 9.23 2.46
N ILE A 63 -6.04 8.50 1.52
CA ILE A 63 -6.44 8.50 0.10
C ILE A 63 -7.86 7.94 -0.09
N MET A 64 -8.18 6.85 0.61
CA MET A 64 -9.49 6.22 0.52
C MET A 64 -10.54 6.93 1.38
N SER A 65 -10.12 7.88 2.23
CA SER A 65 -10.97 8.49 3.27
C SER A 65 -11.71 7.45 4.11
N ARG A 66 -11.02 6.34 4.40
CA ARG A 66 -11.54 5.17 5.14
C ARG A 66 -10.43 4.58 6.00
N GLU A 67 -10.76 4.18 7.22
CA GLU A 67 -9.85 3.45 8.11
C GLU A 67 -9.75 1.97 7.68
N ILE A 68 -8.52 1.43 7.67
CA ILE A 68 -8.23 0.05 7.35
C ILE A 68 -7.63 -0.59 8.60
N THR A 69 -8.38 -1.51 9.19
CA THR A 69 -7.88 -2.23 10.37
C THR A 69 -6.72 -3.15 10.00
N ILE A 70 -5.85 -3.46 10.97
CA ILE A 70 -4.73 -4.38 10.75
C ILE A 70 -5.23 -5.78 10.37
N ASP A 71 -6.36 -6.19 10.94
CA ASP A 71 -7.05 -7.44 10.62
C ASP A 71 -7.50 -7.47 9.15
N GLU A 72 -8.23 -6.45 8.71
CA GLU A 72 -8.63 -6.30 7.31
C GLU A 72 -7.41 -6.29 6.38
N TRP A 73 -6.38 -5.53 6.73
CA TRP A 73 -5.14 -5.49 5.95
C TRP A 73 -4.48 -6.87 5.83
N ASN A 74 -4.55 -7.70 6.88
CA ASN A 74 -3.96 -9.03 6.89
C ASN A 74 -4.76 -10.04 6.06
N GLU A 75 -6.08 -9.87 5.93
CA GLU A 75 -6.97 -10.74 5.15
C GLU A 75 -6.99 -10.45 3.64
N LEU A 76 -6.55 -9.25 3.22
CA LEU A 76 -6.31 -8.89 1.81
C LEU A 76 -5.14 -9.68 1.22
#